data_AF-A0AB36GLH5-F1
#
_entry.id   AF-A0AB36GLH5-F1
#
_cell.length_a   1.000
_cell.length_b   1.000
_cell.length_c   1.000
_cell.angle_alpha   90.00
_cell.angle_beta   90.00
_cell.angle_gamma   90.00
#
_symmetry.space_group_name_H-M   'P 1'
#
loop_
_entity.id
_entity.type
_entity.pdbx_description
1 polymer ?
#
loop_
_entity_poly.entity_id
_entity_poly.type
_entity_poly.pdbx_seq_one_letter_code
_entity_poly.pdbx_strand_id
1 'polypeptide(L)'
;MVDYALGDRGTLTIVTDNYYEAETLQVFQELHVNREQSWQGKARLVPEPDNPYEANSIAVYVGDHKVGRLSRDDSANYWNAITRVVASGFSPTAQLQLNAIALRADSGPHIKSVGKLFLSSPTLLFPLNHASARAAILPQGPSIKVLDESGHAEYLHSILPPTGEGRVILRLEVQQVKNPDGHMVSSVEVFHEDTHVGRLSSQISEQFIPVIEHAAKHDKLTNVWGTIRGNRLELSLTIQAVRSENIPEQWYKDLPNDVPELLPEAKKYEVPDAFVPAEAENTQGKHILPQKIRGFITSVAGKNGVSEAITAHEVIPEKTAKPVSFDDLPEEHTRLLTLVKIIGITLLIVGLAIAIWRVLLGVLIAIMGGALYSVALYFGRRLLRLAAEEHASQTVTVTPIPARTHVQH
;
A
#
# COMPACT_ATOMS: atom_id res chain seq x y z
N MET A 1 -7.70 5.70 22.79
CA MET A 1 -7.79 6.59 21.62
C MET A 1 -8.67 5.89 20.59
N VAL A 2 -9.60 6.57 19.94
CA VAL A 2 -10.47 5.97 18.92
C VAL A 2 -9.72 5.89 17.60
N ASP A 3 -9.86 4.80 16.87
CA ASP A 3 -9.19 4.63 15.58
C ASP A 3 -9.85 5.47 14.48
N TYR A 4 -9.05 6.13 13.67
CA TYR A 4 -9.45 6.78 12.43
C TYR A 4 -8.90 5.98 11.25
N ALA A 5 -9.78 5.43 10.41
CA ALA A 5 -9.37 4.68 9.23
C ALA A 5 -9.06 5.63 8.07
N LEU A 6 -7.84 5.59 7.55
CA LEU A 6 -7.32 6.51 6.54
C LEU A 6 -7.71 6.15 5.09
N GLY A 7 -8.62 5.19 4.91
CA GLY A 7 -9.05 4.70 3.59
C GLY A 7 -7.95 3.96 2.81
N ASP A 8 -8.34 3.25 1.76
CA ASP A 8 -7.52 2.25 1.06
C ASP A 8 -7.40 2.51 -0.46
N ARG A 9 -7.65 3.73 -0.93
CA ARG A 9 -7.63 4.09 -2.36
C ARG A 9 -6.24 4.31 -2.96
N GLY A 10 -5.21 3.77 -2.34
CA GLY A 10 -3.82 3.91 -2.74
C GLY A 10 -2.93 2.93 -2.01
N THR A 11 -1.64 2.90 -2.38
CA THR A 11 -0.67 2.02 -1.72
C THR A 11 0.68 2.71 -1.62
N LEU A 12 1.33 2.60 -0.46
CA LEU A 12 2.69 3.03 -0.20
C LEU A 12 3.54 1.83 0.19
N THR A 13 4.82 1.85 -0.17
CA THR A 13 5.77 0.87 0.36
C THR A 13 6.43 1.45 1.59
N ILE A 14 6.40 0.72 2.70
CA ILE A 14 7.05 1.16 3.93
C ILE A 14 8.52 0.74 3.93
N VAL A 15 9.38 1.58 4.51
CA VAL A 15 10.79 1.31 4.71
C VAL A 15 10.91 0.29 5.84
N THR A 16 11.40 -0.90 5.49
CA THR A 16 11.50 -2.10 6.34
C THR A 16 12.94 -2.61 6.33
N ASP A 17 13.88 -1.67 6.49
CA ASP A 17 15.31 -1.95 6.53
C ASP A 17 15.67 -2.92 7.67
N ASN A 18 16.92 -3.36 7.71
CA ASN A 18 17.48 -4.29 8.71
C ASN A 18 17.30 -3.84 10.19
N TYR A 19 16.76 -2.65 10.44
CA TYR A 19 16.48 -2.15 11.77
C TYR A 19 15.26 -2.81 12.44
N TYR A 20 14.36 -3.41 11.65
CA TYR A 20 13.05 -3.89 12.14
C TYR A 20 12.91 -5.41 12.11
N GLU A 21 14.01 -6.16 12.02
CA GLU A 21 13.99 -7.62 11.87
C GLU A 21 13.38 -8.32 13.09
N ALA A 22 13.71 -7.86 14.30
CA ALA A 22 13.24 -8.45 15.55
C ALA A 22 11.73 -8.23 15.72
N GLU A 23 11.27 -7.00 15.47
CA GLU A 23 9.87 -6.59 15.51
C GLU A 23 9.06 -7.32 14.44
N THR A 24 9.62 -7.46 13.23
CA THR A 24 9.00 -8.23 12.14
C THR A 24 8.81 -9.69 12.55
N LEU A 25 9.82 -10.33 13.15
CA LEU A 25 9.70 -11.71 13.60
C LEU A 25 8.62 -11.87 14.70
N GLN A 26 8.47 -10.88 15.58
CA GLN A 26 7.41 -10.89 16.59
C GLN A 26 6.01 -10.84 15.98
N VAL A 27 5.82 -10.14 14.86
CA VAL A 27 4.54 -10.12 14.13
C VAL A 27 4.20 -11.49 13.53
N PHE A 28 5.17 -12.16 12.92
CA PHE A 28 4.95 -13.48 12.30
C PHE A 28 4.91 -14.62 13.31
N GLN A 29 5.45 -14.40 14.52
CA GLN A 29 5.72 -15.41 15.57
C GLN A 29 6.69 -16.50 15.17
N GLU A 30 6.66 -16.98 13.92
CA GLU A 30 7.57 -17.99 13.39
C GLU A 30 7.80 -17.78 11.89
N LEU A 31 9.06 -17.66 11.47
CA LEU A 31 9.44 -17.58 10.06
C LEU A 31 10.19 -18.85 9.63
N HIS A 32 9.82 -19.40 8.48
CA HIS A 32 10.51 -20.54 7.90
C HIS A 32 11.63 -20.07 6.97
N VAL A 33 12.80 -20.70 7.09
CA VAL A 33 13.95 -20.36 6.23
C VAL A 33 13.61 -20.60 4.75
N ASN A 34 13.95 -19.63 3.90
CA ASN A 34 13.74 -19.65 2.45
C ASN A 34 12.27 -19.79 2.01
N ARG A 35 11.32 -19.49 2.91
CA ARG A 35 9.89 -19.47 2.59
C ARG A 35 9.32 -18.12 2.95
N GLU A 36 8.86 -17.40 1.93
CA GLU A 36 8.14 -16.14 2.12
C GLU A 36 6.82 -16.41 2.84
N GLN A 37 6.54 -15.60 3.85
CA GLN A 37 5.26 -15.56 4.54
C GLN A 37 4.66 -14.17 4.40
N SER A 38 3.32 -14.11 4.36
CA SER A 38 2.56 -12.87 4.25
C SER A 38 1.64 -12.73 5.46
N TRP A 39 1.66 -11.55 6.05
CA TRP A 39 0.75 -11.11 7.10
C TRP A 39 -0.09 -9.95 6.55
N GLN A 40 -1.36 -9.92 6.93
CA GLN A 40 -2.28 -8.85 6.57
C GLN A 40 -3.08 -8.43 7.80
N GLY A 41 -3.14 -7.14 8.06
CA GLY A 41 -3.92 -6.63 9.17
C GLY A 41 -3.89 -5.12 9.27
N LYS A 42 -4.39 -4.61 10.40
CA LYS A 42 -4.44 -3.18 10.67
C LYS A 42 -3.10 -2.71 11.25
N ALA A 43 -2.59 -1.61 10.73
CA ALA A 43 -1.41 -0.94 11.24
C ALA A 43 -1.76 0.47 11.73
N ARG A 44 -1.03 0.93 12.76
CA ARG A 44 -1.12 2.31 13.28
C ARG A 44 0.01 3.15 12.69
N LEU A 45 -0.29 4.38 12.30
CA LEU A 45 0.69 5.36 11.87
C LEU A 45 0.93 6.34 13.02
N VAL A 46 2.19 6.44 13.46
CA VAL A 46 2.59 7.23 14.63
C VAL A 46 3.60 8.28 14.18
N PRO A 47 3.24 9.58 14.21
CA PRO A 47 4.20 10.67 14.02
C PRO A 47 5.24 10.68 15.15
N GLU A 48 6.52 10.79 14.80
CA GLU A 48 7.63 10.88 15.74
C GLU A 48 8.32 12.25 15.59
N PRO A 49 7.76 13.33 16.17
CA PRO A 49 8.33 14.68 16.04
C PRO A 49 9.70 14.81 16.72
N ASP A 50 9.98 13.95 17.69
CA ASP A 50 11.17 13.86 18.53
C ASP A 50 12.22 12.87 17.99
N ASN A 51 12.00 12.30 16.80
CA ASN A 51 12.94 11.36 16.20
C ASN A 51 14.30 12.05 15.92
N PRO A 52 15.41 11.55 16.51
CA PRO A 52 16.72 12.21 16.41
C PRO A 52 17.40 12.05 15.04
N TYR A 53 16.94 11.11 14.22
CA TYR A 53 17.54 10.76 12.93
C TYR A 53 16.82 11.41 11.75
N GLU A 54 15.49 11.48 11.83
CA GLU A 54 14.64 11.98 10.75
C GLU A 54 13.48 12.78 11.32
N ALA A 55 13.58 14.10 11.22
CA ALA A 55 12.48 14.98 11.61
C ALA A 55 11.23 14.67 10.79
N ASN A 56 10.07 14.77 11.43
CA ASN A 56 8.77 14.47 10.83
C ASN A 56 8.62 13.03 10.31
N SER A 57 9.31 12.06 10.92
CA SER A 57 9.15 10.64 10.57
C SER A 57 7.81 10.09 11.00
N ILE A 58 7.20 9.24 10.17
CA ILE A 58 5.96 8.54 10.50
C ILE A 58 6.26 7.04 10.61
N ALA A 59 6.28 6.53 11.84
CA ALA A 59 6.48 5.13 12.14
C ALA A 59 5.21 4.32 11.91
N VAL A 60 5.38 3.04 11.56
CA VAL A 60 4.31 2.09 11.28
C VAL A 60 4.37 0.96 12.29
N TYR A 61 3.28 0.76 13.03
CA TYR A 61 3.17 -0.23 14.08
C TYR A 61 2.14 -1.30 13.77
N VAL A 62 2.47 -2.55 14.09
CA VAL A 62 1.54 -3.69 14.15
C VAL A 62 1.45 -4.15 15.59
N GLY A 63 0.28 -3.98 16.21
CA GLY A 63 0.16 -4.13 17.66
C GLY A 63 1.11 -3.15 18.36
N ASP A 64 2.04 -3.70 19.14
CA ASP A 64 3.08 -2.96 19.86
C ASP A 64 4.44 -2.95 19.15
N HIS A 65 4.53 -3.54 17.95
CA HIS A 65 5.80 -3.72 17.24
C HIS A 65 5.97 -2.68 16.13
N LYS A 66 7.08 -1.91 16.20
CA LYS A 66 7.47 -0.95 15.14
C LYS A 66 8.05 -1.74 13.97
N VAL A 67 7.25 -1.97 12.93
CA VAL A 67 7.65 -2.80 11.78
C VAL A 67 8.31 -2.02 10.67
N GLY A 68 8.26 -0.69 10.71
CA GLY A 68 8.86 0.17 9.70
C GLY A 68 8.51 1.63 9.87
N ARG A 69 8.80 2.40 8.82
CA ARG A 69 8.42 3.82 8.70
C ARG A 69 8.01 4.15 7.26
N LEU A 70 7.28 5.23 7.07
CA LEU A 70 7.12 5.81 5.74
C LEU A 70 8.49 6.30 5.22
N SER A 71 8.65 6.38 3.89
CA SER A 71 9.82 7.02 3.31
C SER A 71 9.89 8.51 3.72
N ARG A 72 11.03 9.17 3.51
CA ARG A 72 11.17 10.60 3.81
C ARG A 72 10.14 11.46 3.09
N ASP A 73 9.99 11.20 1.78
CA ASP A 73 9.10 11.96 0.92
C ASP A 73 7.64 11.68 1.28
N ASP A 74 7.28 10.43 1.55
CA ASP A 74 5.94 10.07 2.01
C ASP A 74 5.66 10.67 3.39
N SER A 75 6.60 10.59 4.33
CA SER A 75 6.44 11.20 5.66
C SER A 75 6.16 12.69 5.53
N ALA A 76 6.91 13.42 4.70
CA ALA A 76 6.68 14.85 4.44
C ALA A 76 5.29 15.11 3.81
N ASN A 77 4.88 14.30 2.84
CA ASN A 77 3.59 14.43 2.15
C ASN A 77 2.39 14.17 3.06
N TYR A 78 2.52 13.22 3.99
CA TYR A 78 1.44 12.80 4.89
C TYR A 78 1.49 13.48 6.26
N TRP A 79 2.60 14.15 6.61
CA TRP A 79 2.83 14.71 7.95
C TRP A 79 1.65 15.54 8.46
N ASN A 80 1.22 16.54 7.70
CA ASN A 80 0.16 17.44 8.15
C ASN A 80 -1.18 16.71 8.33
N ALA A 81 -1.48 15.75 7.44
CA ALA A 81 -2.71 14.99 7.52
C ALA A 81 -2.73 14.01 8.71
N ILE A 82 -1.65 13.28 8.93
CA ILE A 82 -1.55 12.31 10.04
C ILE A 82 -1.50 13.04 11.38
N THR A 83 -0.74 14.13 11.49
CA THR A 83 -0.67 14.92 12.72
C THR A 83 -1.99 15.61 13.04
N ARG A 84 -2.78 16.04 12.04
CA ARG A 84 -4.16 16.51 12.23
C ARG A 84 -5.02 15.47 12.95
N VAL A 85 -4.97 14.21 12.51
CA VAL A 85 -5.75 13.11 13.09
C VAL A 85 -5.33 12.87 14.54
N VAL A 86 -4.03 12.82 14.81
CA VAL A 86 -3.49 12.64 16.18
C VAL A 86 -3.87 13.81 17.10
N ALA A 87 -3.68 15.04 16.64
CA ALA A 87 -4.03 16.24 17.40
C ALA A 87 -5.55 16.37 17.65
N SER A 88 -6.37 15.78 16.77
CA SER A 88 -7.82 15.67 16.96
C SER A 88 -8.22 14.55 17.95
N GLY A 89 -7.26 13.84 18.53
CA GLY A 89 -7.50 12.80 19.54
C GLY A 89 -7.76 11.40 18.97
N PHE A 90 -7.45 11.17 17.69
CA PHE A 90 -7.65 9.87 17.03
C PHE A 90 -6.33 9.16 16.73
N SER A 91 -6.40 7.83 16.63
CA SER A 91 -5.31 6.94 16.24
C SER A 91 -5.39 6.68 14.72
N PRO A 92 -4.46 7.22 13.90
CA PRO A 92 -4.49 7.03 12.45
C PRO A 92 -4.15 5.58 12.09
N THR A 93 -5.02 4.93 11.32
CA THR A 93 -4.89 3.51 11.00
C THR A 93 -5.15 3.20 9.53
N ALA A 94 -4.43 2.20 9.02
CA ALA A 94 -4.51 1.75 7.64
C ALA A 94 -4.29 0.23 7.58
N GLN A 95 -4.67 -0.40 6.47
CA GLN A 95 -4.35 -1.81 6.26
C GLN A 95 -2.87 -1.91 5.84
N LEU A 96 -2.11 -2.82 6.45
CA LEU A 96 -0.77 -3.23 6.02
C LEU A 96 -0.73 -4.70 5.57
N GLN A 97 -0.19 -4.94 4.37
CA GLN A 97 0.32 -6.25 3.97
C GLN A 97 1.84 -6.27 4.20
N LEU A 98 2.32 -7.13 5.09
CA LEU A 98 3.73 -7.33 5.36
C LEU A 98 4.16 -8.69 4.83
N ASN A 99 5.21 -8.73 4.02
CA ASN A 99 5.83 -9.97 3.57
C ASN A 99 7.22 -10.08 4.20
N ALA A 100 7.59 -11.28 4.65
CA ALA A 100 8.89 -11.54 5.23
C ALA A 100 9.44 -12.91 4.82
N ILE A 101 10.76 -13.00 4.71
CA ILE A 101 11.50 -14.24 4.46
C ILE A 101 12.75 -14.28 5.34
N ALA A 102 12.94 -15.40 6.05
CA ALA A 102 14.16 -15.67 6.76
C ALA A 102 15.21 -16.26 5.80
N LEU A 103 16.37 -15.63 5.72
CA LEU A 103 17.51 -16.05 4.91
C LEU A 103 18.64 -16.52 5.82
N ARG A 104 19.45 -17.48 5.35
CA ARG A 104 20.73 -17.78 6.00
C ARG A 104 21.79 -16.84 5.44
N ALA A 105 22.54 -16.20 6.31
CA ALA A 105 23.77 -15.50 5.98
C ALA A 105 24.91 -16.02 6.88
N ASP A 106 26.15 -15.76 6.46
CA ASP A 106 27.35 -16.18 7.19
C ASP A 106 27.44 -15.52 8.58
N SER A 107 26.83 -14.33 8.72
CA SER A 107 26.70 -13.59 9.99
C SER A 107 25.55 -14.07 10.90
N GLY A 108 24.73 -15.02 10.43
CA GLY A 108 23.55 -15.53 11.13
C GLY A 108 22.28 -15.44 10.28
N PRO A 109 21.14 -15.90 10.80
CA PRO A 109 19.86 -15.71 10.12
C PRO A 109 19.56 -14.22 9.98
N HIS A 110 19.05 -13.81 8.82
CA HIS A 110 18.67 -12.44 8.50
C HIS A 110 17.24 -12.42 7.95
N ILE A 111 16.43 -11.44 8.35
CA ILE A 111 15.05 -11.31 7.88
C ILE A 111 14.98 -10.19 6.85
N LYS A 112 14.53 -10.55 5.65
CA LYS A 112 14.15 -9.57 4.64
C LYS A 112 12.64 -9.38 4.67
N SER A 113 12.21 -8.13 4.81
CA SER A 113 10.80 -7.76 4.79
C SER A 113 10.47 -6.71 3.73
N VAL A 114 9.21 -6.70 3.30
CA VAL A 114 8.63 -5.65 2.46
C VAL A 114 7.19 -5.42 2.93
N GLY A 115 6.85 -4.19 3.29
CA GLY A 115 5.50 -3.82 3.69
C GLY A 115 4.80 -2.91 2.67
N LYS A 116 3.53 -3.19 2.38
CA LYS A 116 2.64 -2.38 1.55
C LYS A 116 1.48 -1.87 2.40
N LEU A 117 1.44 -0.55 2.60
CA LEU A 117 0.40 0.13 3.34
C LEU A 117 -0.68 0.62 2.38
N PHE A 118 -1.94 0.22 2.61
CA PHE A 118 -3.09 0.66 1.84
C PHE A 118 -3.63 1.96 2.44
N LEU A 119 -3.30 3.07 1.77
CA LEU A 119 -3.53 4.42 2.25
C LEU A 119 -3.98 5.30 1.08
N SER A 120 -5.08 6.04 1.26
CA SER A 120 -5.53 7.02 0.27
C SER A 120 -4.56 8.19 0.17
N SER A 121 -4.52 8.89 -0.98
CA SER A 121 -3.70 10.09 -1.11
C SER A 121 -4.06 11.14 -0.04
N PRO A 122 -3.14 12.05 0.33
CA PRO A 122 -3.39 13.02 1.39
C PRO A 122 -4.67 13.85 1.19
N THR A 123 -5.02 14.15 -0.07
CA THR A 123 -6.21 14.91 -0.45
C THR A 123 -7.53 14.13 -0.37
N LEU A 124 -7.48 12.81 -0.16
CA LEU A 124 -8.65 11.94 -0.07
C LEU A 124 -8.88 11.38 1.34
N LEU A 125 -7.98 11.67 2.29
CA LEU A 125 -8.07 11.22 3.68
C LEU A 125 -9.29 11.80 4.42
N PHE A 126 -9.67 13.03 4.06
CA PHE A 126 -10.71 13.80 4.72
C PHE A 126 -11.76 14.27 3.69
N PRO A 127 -13.02 14.42 4.10
CA PRO A 127 -13.99 15.11 3.28
C PRO A 127 -13.63 16.60 3.14
N LEU A 128 -13.94 17.20 1.99
CA LEU A 128 -13.74 18.62 1.71
C LEU A 128 -14.69 19.53 2.52
N ASN A 129 -15.77 18.95 3.02
CA ASN A 129 -16.80 19.63 3.80
C ASN A 129 -17.12 18.87 5.09
N HIS A 130 -17.75 19.56 6.03
CA HIS A 130 -18.12 18.99 7.32
C HIS A 130 -19.52 18.36 7.27
N ALA A 131 -19.71 17.26 8.00
CA ALA A 131 -21.04 16.73 8.26
C ALA A 131 -21.74 17.58 9.33
N SER A 132 -23.05 17.82 9.16
CA SER A 132 -23.87 18.45 10.19
C SER A 132 -23.91 17.59 11.46
N ALA A 133 -24.02 18.21 12.64
CA ALA A 133 -24.25 17.49 13.90
C ALA A 133 -25.55 16.64 13.88
N ARG A 134 -26.50 16.96 12.99
CA ARG A 134 -27.73 16.19 12.76
C ARG A 134 -27.58 15.08 11.71
N ALA A 135 -26.40 14.91 11.12
CA ALA A 135 -26.18 13.89 10.10
C ALA A 135 -26.36 12.49 10.68
N ALA A 136 -27.03 11.63 9.93
CA ALA A 136 -27.00 10.18 10.04
C ALA A 136 -26.28 9.66 8.79
N ILE A 137 -25.06 9.17 8.94
CA ILE A 137 -24.20 8.77 7.83
C ILE A 137 -24.56 7.35 7.42
N LEU A 138 -24.92 7.14 6.16
CA LEU A 138 -25.17 5.79 5.66
C LEU A 138 -23.86 4.97 5.60
N PRO A 139 -23.93 3.65 5.92
CA PRO A 139 -22.79 2.77 5.77
C PRO A 139 -22.28 2.78 4.33
N GLN A 140 -20.95 2.86 4.17
CA GLN A 140 -20.33 2.90 2.85
C GLN A 140 -20.52 1.57 2.12
N GLY A 141 -20.81 1.65 0.82
CA GLY A 141 -21.01 0.51 -0.05
C GLY A 141 -20.55 0.81 -1.48
N PRO A 142 -21.14 0.16 -2.49
CA PRO A 142 -20.79 0.43 -3.89
C PRO A 142 -21.01 1.91 -4.26
N SER A 143 -20.23 2.39 -5.22
CA SER A 143 -20.41 3.72 -5.76
C SER A 143 -21.67 3.79 -6.64
N ILE A 144 -22.50 4.80 -6.40
CA ILE A 144 -23.72 5.12 -7.15
C ILE A 144 -23.49 6.47 -7.82
N LYS A 145 -23.77 6.54 -9.12
CA LYS A 145 -23.63 7.78 -9.89
C LYS A 145 -24.75 8.77 -9.54
N VAL A 146 -24.39 10.02 -9.27
CA VAL A 146 -25.33 11.15 -9.22
C VAL A 146 -25.62 11.59 -10.65
N LEU A 147 -26.88 11.87 -10.95
CA LEU A 147 -27.36 12.32 -12.25
C LEU A 147 -27.64 13.82 -12.25
N ASP A 148 -27.71 14.38 -13.46
CA ASP A 148 -27.96 15.80 -13.73
C ASP A 148 -26.92 16.75 -13.09
N GLU A 149 -25.73 16.23 -12.78
CA GLU A 149 -24.60 16.97 -12.23
C GLU A 149 -24.13 18.09 -13.17
N SER A 150 -24.35 17.94 -14.48
CA SER A 150 -24.01 18.95 -15.49
C SER A 150 -24.77 20.26 -15.32
N GLY A 151 -25.99 20.22 -14.77
CA GLY A 151 -26.76 21.42 -14.44
C GLY A 151 -26.13 22.25 -13.31
N HIS A 152 -25.21 21.64 -12.56
CA HIS A 152 -24.54 22.20 -11.40
C HIS A 152 -23.02 22.31 -11.58
N ALA A 153 -22.53 22.22 -12.82
CA ALA A 153 -21.11 22.12 -13.13
C ALA A 153 -20.29 23.31 -12.61
N GLU A 154 -20.81 24.54 -12.70
CA GLU A 154 -20.12 25.74 -12.22
C GLU A 154 -19.78 25.65 -10.72
N TYR A 155 -20.78 25.30 -9.91
CA TYR A 155 -20.58 25.08 -8.48
C TYR A 155 -19.67 23.89 -8.20
N LEU A 156 -19.88 22.76 -8.88
CA LEU A 156 -19.08 21.56 -8.67
C LEU A 156 -17.60 21.77 -9.05
N HIS A 157 -17.30 22.58 -10.07
CA HIS A 157 -15.93 22.98 -10.38
C HIS A 157 -15.32 23.89 -9.31
N SER A 158 -16.11 24.71 -8.62
CA SER A 158 -15.62 25.58 -7.53
C SER A 158 -15.13 24.81 -6.31
N ILE A 159 -15.71 23.62 -6.05
CA ILE A 159 -15.32 22.74 -4.93
C ILE A 159 -14.35 21.63 -5.34
N LEU A 160 -14.12 21.42 -6.63
CA LEU A 160 -13.20 20.41 -7.13
C LEU A 160 -11.75 20.79 -6.77
N PRO A 161 -11.01 19.93 -6.04
CA PRO A 161 -9.63 20.24 -5.69
C PRO A 161 -8.74 20.32 -6.95
N PRO A 162 -7.61 21.05 -6.90
CA PRO A 162 -6.65 21.12 -8.01
C PRO A 162 -6.10 19.76 -8.44
N THR A 163 -6.12 18.76 -7.55
CA THR A 163 -5.76 17.36 -7.85
C THR A 163 -6.74 16.67 -8.80
N GLY A 164 -7.92 17.24 -9.04
CA GLY A 164 -8.98 16.65 -9.87
C GLY A 164 -9.80 15.56 -9.18
N GLU A 165 -9.57 15.30 -7.90
CA GLU A 165 -10.36 14.35 -7.11
C GLU A 165 -10.44 14.81 -5.65
N GLY A 166 -11.62 14.65 -5.05
CA GLY A 166 -11.88 14.98 -3.65
C GLY A 166 -12.96 14.09 -3.04
N ARG A 167 -12.89 13.90 -1.72
CA ARG A 167 -13.92 13.19 -0.96
C ARG A 167 -14.89 14.21 -0.38
N VAL A 168 -16.18 13.91 -0.37
CA VAL A 168 -17.22 14.83 0.11
C VAL A 168 -18.22 14.10 0.99
N ILE A 169 -18.91 14.85 1.86
CA ILE A 169 -20.15 14.40 2.50
C ILE A 169 -21.31 15.07 1.79
N LEU A 170 -22.25 14.27 1.31
CA LEU A 170 -23.44 14.74 0.60
C LEU A 170 -24.68 14.44 1.43
N ARG A 171 -25.68 15.32 1.37
CA ARG A 171 -26.99 15.13 1.99
C ARG A 171 -27.98 14.62 0.96
N LEU A 172 -28.79 13.66 1.34
CA LEU A 172 -29.89 13.13 0.55
C LEU A 172 -31.21 13.65 1.10
N GLU A 173 -32.06 14.17 0.23
CA GLU A 173 -33.38 14.69 0.60
C GLU A 173 -34.44 14.23 -0.38
N VAL A 174 -35.61 13.85 0.13
CA VAL A 174 -36.76 13.47 -0.70
C VAL A 174 -37.48 14.74 -1.14
N GLN A 175 -37.61 14.94 -2.45
CA GLN A 175 -38.40 16.03 -3.02
C GLN A 175 -39.46 15.52 -3.99
N GLN A 176 -40.55 16.27 -4.13
CA GLN A 176 -41.58 15.99 -5.13
C GLN A 176 -41.21 16.73 -6.42
N VAL A 177 -40.85 15.97 -7.45
CA VAL A 177 -40.44 16.51 -8.76
C VAL A 177 -41.53 16.21 -9.76
N LYS A 178 -41.82 17.18 -10.64
CA LYS A 178 -42.81 17.01 -11.70
C LYS A 178 -42.16 16.28 -12.87
N ASN A 179 -42.67 15.10 -13.20
CA ASN A 179 -42.26 14.37 -14.40
C ASN A 179 -42.72 15.10 -15.68
N PRO A 180 -42.11 14.79 -16.84
CA PRO A 180 -42.55 15.31 -18.14
C PRO A 180 -44.05 15.07 -18.41
N ASP A 181 -44.58 13.96 -17.90
CA ASP A 181 -46.01 13.58 -18.00
C ASP A 181 -46.92 14.37 -17.05
N GLY A 182 -46.37 15.31 -16.27
CA GLY A 182 -47.11 16.19 -15.38
C GLY A 182 -47.43 15.62 -14.00
N HIS A 183 -47.19 14.33 -13.77
CA HIS A 183 -47.34 13.70 -12.46
C HIS A 183 -46.18 14.06 -11.52
N MET A 184 -46.49 14.25 -10.23
CA MET A 184 -45.48 14.45 -9.19
C MET A 184 -44.95 13.10 -8.74
N VAL A 185 -43.63 12.93 -8.75
CA VAL A 185 -42.94 11.72 -8.29
C VAL A 185 -41.92 12.11 -7.24
N SER A 186 -41.81 11.29 -6.20
CA SER A 186 -40.79 11.45 -5.17
C SER A 186 -39.42 11.05 -5.73
N SER A 187 -38.46 11.97 -5.65
CA SER A 187 -37.10 11.81 -6.14
C SER A 187 -36.14 12.09 -4.98
N VAL A 188 -35.00 11.40 -4.96
CA VAL A 188 -33.94 11.68 -4.00
C VAL A 188 -32.96 12.67 -4.64
N GLU A 189 -33.02 13.89 -4.16
CA GLU A 189 -32.14 14.97 -4.56
C GLU A 189 -30.89 14.97 -3.66
N VAL A 190 -29.76 15.38 -4.23
CA VAL A 190 -28.43 15.33 -3.62
C VAL A 190 -27.91 16.74 -3.40
N PHE A 191 -27.48 17.02 -2.18
CA PHE A 191 -26.99 18.32 -1.76
C PHE A 191 -25.54 18.23 -1.29
N HIS A 192 -24.73 19.18 -1.71
CA HIS A 192 -23.46 19.48 -1.06
C HIS A 192 -23.68 20.70 -0.18
N GLU A 193 -23.58 20.51 1.14
CA GLU A 193 -24.02 21.50 2.13
C GLU A 193 -25.50 21.89 1.90
N ASP A 194 -25.75 23.15 1.53
CA ASP A 194 -27.08 23.67 1.20
C ASP A 194 -27.30 23.84 -0.30
N THR A 195 -26.34 23.47 -1.13
CA THR A 195 -26.43 23.61 -2.59
C THR A 195 -26.90 22.30 -3.22
N HIS A 196 -27.97 22.37 -4.01
CA HIS A 196 -28.43 21.24 -4.83
C HIS A 196 -27.40 20.93 -5.93
N VAL A 197 -26.99 19.67 -6.06
CA VAL A 197 -25.92 19.24 -6.98
C VAL A 197 -26.30 18.09 -7.92
N GLY A 198 -27.56 17.66 -7.92
CA GLY A 198 -28.06 16.60 -8.79
C GLY A 198 -28.96 15.64 -8.03
N ARG A 199 -29.27 14.49 -8.64
CA ARG A 199 -30.23 13.53 -8.08
C ARG A 199 -29.81 12.08 -8.28
N LEU A 200 -30.46 11.17 -7.56
CA LEU A 200 -30.34 9.74 -7.82
C LEU A 200 -31.31 9.32 -8.93
N SER A 201 -31.05 8.19 -9.58
CA SER A 201 -32.00 7.64 -10.57
C SER A 201 -33.33 7.28 -9.89
N SER A 202 -34.42 7.22 -10.64
CA SER A 202 -35.75 6.88 -10.08
C SER A 202 -35.75 5.55 -9.33
N GLN A 203 -35.13 4.52 -9.91
CA GLN A 203 -35.03 3.20 -9.29
C GLN A 203 -34.26 3.22 -7.96
N ILE A 204 -33.16 3.99 -7.89
CA ILE A 204 -32.38 4.11 -6.66
C ILE A 204 -33.12 5.00 -5.66
N SER A 205 -33.77 6.06 -6.11
CA SER A 205 -34.58 6.94 -5.27
C SER A 205 -35.67 6.16 -4.52
N GLU A 206 -36.44 5.32 -5.22
CA GLU A 206 -37.46 4.45 -4.63
C GLU A 206 -36.92 3.57 -3.48
N GLN A 207 -35.69 3.09 -3.62
CA GLN A 207 -35.02 2.26 -2.61
C GLN A 207 -34.60 3.06 -1.36
N PHE A 208 -34.12 4.30 -1.55
CA PHE A 208 -33.61 5.11 -0.45
C PHE A 208 -34.66 5.98 0.24
N ILE A 209 -35.82 6.27 -0.40
CA ILE A 209 -36.89 7.09 0.20
C ILE A 209 -37.30 6.60 1.60
N PRO A 210 -37.60 5.31 1.84
CA PRO A 210 -38.00 4.84 3.17
C PRO A 210 -36.91 5.06 4.24
N VAL A 211 -35.65 4.97 3.83
CA VAL A 211 -34.48 5.16 4.70
C VAL A 211 -34.35 6.63 5.07
N ILE A 212 -34.47 7.53 4.10
CA ILE A 212 -34.37 8.98 4.30
C ILE A 212 -35.52 9.49 5.15
N GLU A 213 -36.74 9.02 4.89
CA GLU A 213 -37.92 9.36 5.69
C GLU A 213 -37.81 8.87 7.13
N HIS A 214 -37.22 7.69 7.36
CA HIS A 214 -36.99 7.19 8.71
C HIS A 214 -36.04 8.10 9.49
N ALA A 215 -34.92 8.51 8.90
CA ALA A 215 -34.00 9.46 9.54
C ALA A 215 -34.67 10.82 9.79
N ALA A 216 -35.41 11.34 8.80
CA ALA A 216 -36.12 12.61 8.92
C ALA A 216 -37.17 12.60 10.05
N LYS A 217 -37.89 11.48 10.24
CA LYS A 217 -38.84 11.29 11.37
C LYS A 217 -38.16 11.39 12.75
N HIS A 218 -36.85 11.20 12.82
CA HIS A 218 -36.04 11.30 14.03
C HIS A 218 -35.21 12.60 14.09
N ASP A 219 -35.56 13.64 13.32
CA ASP A 219 -34.83 14.92 13.23
C ASP A 219 -33.36 14.75 12.80
N LYS A 220 -33.10 13.75 11.95
CA LYS A 220 -31.77 13.49 11.37
C LYS A 220 -31.75 13.75 9.87
N LEU A 221 -30.60 14.23 9.39
CA LEU A 221 -30.32 14.45 7.98
C LEU A 221 -29.59 13.23 7.42
N THR A 222 -30.12 12.60 6.37
CA THR A 222 -29.45 11.44 5.77
C THR A 222 -28.27 11.92 4.94
N ASN A 223 -27.07 11.50 5.33
CA ASN A 223 -25.84 11.90 4.68
C ASN A 223 -25.08 10.66 4.17
N VAL A 224 -24.29 10.84 3.12
CA VAL A 224 -23.51 9.79 2.47
C VAL A 224 -22.10 10.29 2.20
N TRP A 225 -21.15 9.36 2.20
CA TRP A 225 -19.84 9.62 1.61
C TRP A 225 -19.98 9.73 0.10
N GLY A 226 -19.21 10.62 -0.49
CA GLY A 226 -19.15 10.81 -1.93
C GLY A 226 -17.74 11.07 -2.44
N THR A 227 -17.60 11.03 -3.75
CA THR A 227 -16.37 11.36 -4.45
C THR A 227 -16.70 12.25 -5.63
N ILE A 228 -16.05 13.41 -5.67
CA ILE A 228 -16.05 14.29 -6.82
C ILE A 228 -14.75 14.06 -7.59
N ARG A 229 -14.85 13.82 -8.89
CA ARG A 229 -13.70 13.63 -9.78
C ARG A 229 -13.95 14.41 -11.06
N GLY A 230 -12.92 15.05 -11.58
CA GLY A 230 -13.05 15.77 -12.83
C GLY A 230 -11.79 16.49 -13.25
N ASN A 231 -11.93 17.17 -14.37
CA ASN A 231 -10.98 18.13 -14.90
C ASN A 231 -11.76 19.37 -15.34
N ARG A 232 -11.17 20.23 -16.18
CA ARG A 232 -11.82 21.47 -16.66
C ARG A 232 -12.98 21.23 -17.66
N LEU A 233 -13.12 20.02 -18.20
CA LEU A 233 -14.09 19.69 -19.26
C LEU A 233 -15.18 18.74 -18.78
N GLU A 234 -14.84 17.80 -17.92
CA GLU A 234 -15.73 16.75 -17.46
C GLU A 234 -15.67 16.62 -15.94
N LEU A 235 -16.82 16.46 -15.31
CA LEU A 235 -16.98 16.29 -13.88
C LEU A 235 -17.95 15.15 -13.60
N SER A 236 -17.63 14.34 -12.60
CA SER A 236 -18.44 13.24 -12.12
C SER A 236 -18.56 13.30 -10.61
N LEU A 237 -19.80 13.15 -10.12
CA LEU A 237 -20.11 13.03 -8.71
C LEU A 237 -20.71 11.65 -8.43
N THR A 238 -20.22 10.99 -7.38
CA THR A 238 -20.72 9.69 -6.93
C THR A 238 -20.96 9.68 -5.44
N ILE A 239 -21.93 8.91 -4.99
CA ILE A 239 -22.16 8.60 -3.57
C ILE A 239 -21.75 7.15 -3.28
N GLN A 240 -21.43 6.85 -2.03
CA GLN A 240 -21.11 5.51 -1.55
C GLN A 240 -22.08 5.14 -0.45
N ALA A 241 -22.94 4.17 -0.73
CA ALA A 241 -23.91 3.67 0.22
C ALA A 241 -24.13 2.18 -0.03
N VAL A 242 -24.30 1.41 1.05
CA VAL A 242 -24.85 0.05 0.94
C VAL A 242 -26.25 0.12 0.35
N ARG A 243 -26.67 -0.95 -0.34
CA ARG A 243 -28.06 -1.05 -0.83
C ARG A 243 -29.04 -0.97 0.33
N SER A 244 -30.21 -0.39 0.11
CA SER A 244 -31.22 -0.13 1.13
C SER A 244 -31.55 -1.37 2.00
N GLU A 245 -31.66 -2.53 1.36
CA GLU A 245 -31.97 -3.83 1.97
C GLU A 245 -30.83 -4.42 2.81
N ASN A 246 -29.61 -3.92 2.63
CA ASN A 246 -28.40 -4.36 3.32
C ASN A 246 -27.95 -3.39 4.41
N ILE A 247 -28.72 -2.33 4.69
CA ILE A 247 -28.42 -1.41 5.80
C ILE A 247 -28.63 -2.18 7.12
N PRO A 248 -27.62 -2.24 8.01
CA PRO A 248 -27.76 -2.95 9.28
C PRO A 248 -28.88 -2.37 10.14
N GLU A 249 -29.63 -3.23 10.83
CA GLU A 249 -30.72 -2.80 11.74
C GLU A 249 -30.23 -1.79 12.79
N GLN A 250 -28.99 -1.95 13.25
CA GLN A 250 -28.37 -1.05 14.22
C GLN A 250 -28.29 0.40 13.72
N TRP A 251 -28.11 0.61 12.41
CA TRP A 251 -28.08 1.95 11.83
C TRP A 251 -29.42 2.67 12.00
N TYR A 252 -30.54 1.96 11.82
CA TYR A 252 -31.89 2.53 11.99
C TYR A 252 -32.21 2.89 13.44
N LYS A 253 -31.53 2.27 14.41
CA LYS A 253 -31.69 2.54 15.85
C LYS A 253 -30.84 3.71 16.29
N ASP A 254 -29.57 3.71 15.89
CA ASP A 254 -28.58 4.65 16.41
C ASP A 254 -28.48 5.94 15.57
N LEU A 255 -28.80 5.85 14.27
CA LEU A 255 -28.66 6.91 13.28
C LEU A 255 -27.31 7.65 13.44
N PRO A 256 -26.19 6.91 13.38
CA PRO A 256 -24.90 7.41 13.84
C PRO A 256 -24.34 8.49 12.92
N ASN A 257 -23.60 9.44 13.52
CA ASN A 257 -22.75 10.36 12.79
C ASN A 257 -21.30 9.86 12.85
N ASP A 258 -20.95 8.94 11.95
CA ASP A 258 -19.63 8.29 11.93
C ASP A 258 -18.52 9.13 11.27
N VAL A 259 -18.78 10.41 10.95
CA VAL A 259 -17.74 11.32 10.44
C VAL A 259 -17.02 11.92 11.64
N PRO A 260 -15.73 11.57 11.87
CA PRO A 260 -15.00 12.10 13.01
C PRO A 260 -14.77 13.60 12.86
N GLU A 261 -15.05 14.36 13.91
CA GLU A 261 -14.77 15.80 13.93
C GLU A 261 -13.28 16.01 14.13
N LEU A 262 -12.59 16.37 13.05
CA LEU A 262 -11.18 16.71 13.08
C LEU A 262 -10.99 18.22 13.29
N LEU A 263 -9.88 18.60 13.90
CA LEU A 263 -9.45 19.99 13.97
C LEU A 263 -9.42 20.63 12.57
N PRO A 264 -9.67 21.94 12.43
CA PRO A 264 -9.54 22.64 11.16
C PRO A 264 -8.14 22.52 10.56
N GLU A 265 -8.02 22.69 9.24
CA GLU A 265 -6.72 22.67 8.58
C GLU A 265 -5.78 23.78 9.09
N ALA A 266 -4.64 23.38 9.63
CA ALA A 266 -3.57 24.24 10.08
C ALA A 266 -2.25 23.93 9.36
N LYS A 267 -1.30 24.87 9.43
CA LYS A 267 0.06 24.65 8.90
C LYS A 267 0.89 23.68 9.74
N LYS A 268 0.56 23.57 11.02
CA LYS A 268 1.26 22.73 12.00
C LYS A 268 0.27 22.32 13.08
N TYR A 269 0.40 21.09 13.54
CA TYR A 269 -0.26 20.59 14.74
C TYR A 269 0.78 20.25 15.79
N GLU A 270 0.40 20.41 17.06
CA GLU A 270 1.16 19.89 18.18
C GLU A 270 0.75 18.44 18.40
N VAL A 271 1.73 17.54 18.34
CA VAL A 271 1.54 16.10 18.60
C VAL A 271 2.57 15.66 19.64
N PRO A 272 2.23 14.69 20.51
CA PRO A 272 3.16 14.21 21.53
C PRO A 272 4.41 13.59 20.93
N ASP A 273 5.51 13.69 21.67
CA ASP A 273 6.73 12.92 21.44
C ASP A 273 6.39 11.42 21.53
N ALA A 274 6.87 10.65 20.56
CA ALA A 274 6.49 9.26 20.39
C ALA A 274 7.60 8.38 19.82
N PHE A 275 8.81 8.93 19.64
CA PHE A 275 9.93 8.16 19.13
C PHE A 275 10.30 7.03 20.09
N VAL A 276 10.22 5.81 19.59
CA VAL A 276 10.77 4.63 20.25
C VAL A 276 11.80 4.00 19.30
N PRO A 277 13.06 3.85 19.73
CA PRO A 277 14.07 3.20 18.91
C PRO A 277 13.76 1.71 18.76
N ALA A 278 13.88 1.20 17.53
CA ALA A 278 13.82 -0.24 17.26
C ALA A 278 15.00 -0.98 17.95
N GLU A 279 14.88 -2.28 18.15
CA GLU A 279 15.88 -3.07 18.87
C GLU A 279 17.28 -2.92 18.25
N ALA A 280 17.38 -2.95 16.92
CA ALA A 280 18.63 -2.74 16.21
C ALA A 280 19.18 -1.31 16.31
N GLU A 281 18.30 -0.30 16.39
CA GLU A 281 18.67 1.11 16.56
C GLU A 281 19.28 1.36 17.96
N ASN A 282 18.78 0.68 18.99
CA ASN A 282 19.35 0.72 20.34
C ASN A 282 20.77 0.13 20.42
N THR A 283 21.06 -0.89 19.62
CA THR A 283 22.37 -1.58 19.62
C THR A 283 23.44 -0.96 18.72
N GLN A 284 23.27 0.29 18.27
CA GLN A 284 24.21 1.00 17.38
C GLN A 284 24.61 0.16 16.14
N GLY A 285 23.64 -0.50 15.50
CA GLY A 285 23.89 -1.22 14.24
C GLY A 285 24.65 -2.54 14.36
N LYS A 286 24.79 -3.12 15.57
CA LYS A 286 25.13 -4.55 15.65
C LYS A 286 23.92 -5.37 15.20
N HIS A 287 23.91 -5.72 13.90
CA HIS A 287 22.92 -6.59 13.25
C HIS A 287 22.95 -8.02 13.80
N ILE A 288 22.56 -8.20 15.04
CA ILE A 288 22.51 -9.50 15.70
C ILE A 288 21.09 -9.69 16.18
N LEU A 289 20.31 -10.51 15.46
CA LEU A 289 19.04 -11.00 15.99
C LEU A 289 19.29 -11.57 17.40
N PRO A 290 18.56 -11.08 18.42
CA PRO A 290 18.76 -11.51 19.80
C PRO A 290 18.69 -13.03 19.91
N GLN A 291 19.56 -13.62 20.74
CA GLN A 291 19.63 -15.07 20.90
C GLN A 291 18.28 -15.68 21.31
N LYS A 292 17.46 -14.93 22.05
CA LYS A 292 16.09 -15.29 22.46
C LYS A 292 15.12 -15.42 21.26
N ILE A 293 15.36 -14.68 20.18
CA ILE A 293 14.47 -14.57 19.03
C ILE A 293 14.84 -15.58 17.93
N ARG A 294 16.09 -16.05 17.88
CA ARG A 294 16.54 -17.09 16.92
C ARG A 294 15.75 -18.40 17.00
N GLY A 295 15.12 -18.69 18.13
CA GLY A 295 14.28 -19.88 18.31
C GLY A 295 12.98 -19.87 17.49
N PHE A 296 12.58 -18.72 16.96
CA PHE A 296 11.38 -18.56 16.11
C PHE A 296 11.69 -18.73 14.61
N ILE A 297 12.93 -19.05 14.24
CA ILE A 297 13.30 -19.35 12.85
C ILE A 297 13.46 -20.86 12.72
N THR A 298 12.50 -21.51 12.07
CA THR A 298 12.52 -22.97 11.90
C THR A 298 13.06 -23.36 10.51
N SER A 299 13.98 -24.33 10.50
CA SER A 299 14.48 -24.93 9.27
C SER A 299 13.60 -26.13 8.91
N VAL A 300 13.20 -26.24 7.63
CA VAL A 300 12.48 -27.43 7.12
C VAL A 300 13.41 -28.66 6.98
N ALA A 301 14.66 -28.60 7.46
CA ALA A 301 15.55 -29.76 7.51
C ALA A 301 15.37 -30.50 8.83
N GLY A 302 15.08 -31.80 8.73
CA GLY A 302 14.68 -32.67 9.83
C GLY A 302 15.63 -32.69 11.03
N LYS A 303 15.04 -33.04 12.18
CA LYS A 303 15.71 -33.43 13.42
C LYS A 303 17.05 -34.11 13.13
N ASN A 304 18.14 -33.48 13.55
CA ASN A 304 19.23 -34.12 14.25
C ASN A 304 20.02 -33.04 14.99
N GLY A 305 20.11 -33.22 16.32
CA GLY A 305 20.75 -32.27 17.22
C GLY A 305 22.27 -32.25 17.06
N VAL A 306 22.87 -31.18 17.60
CA VAL A 306 23.79 -31.18 18.74
C VAL A 306 24.29 -29.74 18.87
N SER A 307 24.11 -29.15 20.05
CA SER A 307 24.77 -27.91 20.43
C SER A 307 26.26 -28.18 20.61
N GLU A 308 27.11 -27.46 19.89
CA GLU A 308 28.51 -27.31 20.27
C GLU A 308 28.89 -25.83 20.24
N ALA A 309 29.53 -25.43 21.34
CA ALA A 309 29.93 -24.07 21.67
C ALA A 309 31.04 -23.58 20.74
N ILE A 310 30.98 -22.31 20.32
CA ILE A 310 32.05 -21.66 19.56
C ILE A 310 32.69 -20.58 20.42
N THR A 311 33.92 -20.87 20.84
CA THR A 311 34.92 -19.94 21.39
C THR A 311 35.51 -19.04 20.30
N ALA A 312 35.90 -17.83 20.71
CA ALA A 312 36.29 -16.69 19.90
C ALA A 312 37.67 -16.75 19.22
N HIS A 313 37.89 -15.76 18.33
CA HIS A 313 39.09 -15.33 17.55
C HIS A 313 39.02 -15.75 16.06
N GLU A 314 39.33 -14.93 15.06
CA GLU A 314 40.24 -13.79 14.94
C GLU A 314 39.89 -12.95 13.68
N VAL A 315 40.14 -11.64 13.70
CA VAL A 315 39.90 -10.68 12.59
C VAL A 315 41.17 -10.52 11.75
N ILE A 316 41.14 -10.80 10.44
CA ILE A 316 42.13 -10.33 9.44
C ILE A 316 41.44 -10.18 8.05
N PRO A 317 41.94 -9.38 7.07
CA PRO A 317 41.25 -8.24 6.47
C PRO A 317 40.61 -8.54 5.09
N GLU A 318 39.61 -7.74 4.75
CA GLU A 318 38.88 -7.80 3.48
C GLU A 318 39.77 -7.44 2.27
N LYS A 319 40.00 -8.42 1.39
CA LYS A 319 40.60 -8.21 0.07
C LYS A 319 39.47 -7.94 -0.92
N THR A 320 39.42 -6.71 -1.41
CA THR A 320 38.48 -6.22 -2.44
C THR A 320 38.49 -7.10 -3.70
N ALA A 321 37.38 -7.78 -3.97
CA ALA A 321 37.14 -8.49 -5.22
C ALA A 321 36.46 -7.56 -6.24
N LYS A 322 36.99 -7.52 -7.48
CA LYS A 322 36.43 -6.74 -8.61
C LYS A 322 35.07 -7.33 -9.05
N PRO A 323 34.13 -6.50 -9.54
CA PRO A 323 32.86 -6.98 -10.08
C PRO A 323 33.08 -7.74 -11.40
N VAL A 324 32.43 -8.90 -11.51
CA VAL A 324 32.41 -9.76 -12.70
C VAL A 324 31.70 -9.02 -13.85
N SER A 325 32.40 -8.86 -14.98
CA SER A 325 31.87 -8.24 -16.19
C SER A 325 31.12 -9.26 -17.06
N PHE A 326 30.22 -8.78 -17.90
CA PHE A 326 29.28 -9.54 -18.72
C PHE A 326 29.91 -10.43 -19.82
N ASP A 327 31.22 -10.37 -20.01
CA ASP A 327 31.91 -10.94 -21.17
C ASP A 327 32.44 -12.38 -20.98
N ASP A 328 32.31 -12.97 -19.78
CA ASP A 328 32.94 -14.27 -19.45
C ASP A 328 31.98 -15.49 -19.49
N LEU A 329 30.94 -15.49 -20.32
CA LEU A 329 30.01 -16.65 -20.45
C LEU A 329 30.29 -17.53 -21.68
N PRO A 330 30.10 -18.88 -21.61
CA PRO A 330 30.48 -19.82 -22.67
C PRO A 330 29.80 -19.53 -24.04
N GLU A 331 30.60 -19.59 -25.10
CA GLU A 331 30.31 -19.00 -26.43
C GLU A 331 29.12 -19.57 -27.24
N GLU A 332 28.56 -20.73 -26.88
CA GLU A 332 27.60 -21.41 -27.77
C GLU A 332 26.14 -21.05 -27.51
N HIS A 333 25.74 -20.70 -26.28
CA HIS A 333 24.35 -20.33 -25.93
C HIS A 333 24.08 -18.82 -25.96
N THR A 334 25.13 -17.99 -25.91
CA THR A 334 25.05 -16.52 -25.97
C THR A 334 24.76 -16.00 -27.37
N ARG A 335 25.24 -16.67 -28.43
CA ARG A 335 25.04 -16.23 -29.83
C ARG A 335 23.58 -16.25 -30.28
N LEU A 336 22.82 -17.28 -29.91
CA LEU A 336 21.39 -17.38 -30.21
C LEU A 336 20.59 -16.28 -29.48
N LEU A 337 20.92 -16.01 -28.21
CA LEU A 337 20.24 -14.99 -27.43
C LEU A 337 20.51 -13.58 -27.98
N THR A 338 21.75 -13.33 -28.40
CA THR A 338 22.15 -12.06 -29.02
C THR A 338 21.48 -11.87 -30.38
N LEU A 339 21.35 -12.92 -31.19
CA LEU A 339 20.60 -12.88 -32.45
C LEU A 339 19.11 -12.58 -32.23
N VAL A 340 18.46 -13.21 -31.25
CA VAL A 340 17.04 -12.94 -30.93
C VAL A 340 16.85 -11.49 -30.45
N LYS A 341 17.80 -10.94 -29.68
CA LYS A 341 17.77 -9.51 -29.28
C LYS A 341 17.87 -8.58 -30.47
N ILE A 342 18.79 -8.86 -31.40
CA ILE A 342 18.97 -8.05 -32.61
C ILE A 342 17.69 -8.11 -33.46
N ILE A 343 17.12 -9.30 -33.67
CA ILE A 343 15.87 -9.47 -34.43
C ILE A 343 14.71 -8.72 -33.77
N GLY A 344 14.57 -8.78 -32.45
CA GLY A 344 13.53 -8.06 -31.69
C GLY A 344 13.65 -6.54 -31.83
N ILE A 345 14.86 -5.98 -31.71
CA ILE A 345 15.11 -4.54 -31.90
C ILE A 345 14.84 -4.12 -33.36
N THR A 346 15.26 -4.94 -34.32
CA THR A 346 15.07 -4.64 -35.75
C THR A 346 13.58 -4.61 -36.11
N LEU A 347 12.80 -5.57 -35.61
CA LEU A 347 11.35 -5.60 -35.79
C LEU A 347 10.65 -4.41 -35.10
N LEU A 348 11.15 -3.98 -33.93
CA LEU A 348 10.59 -2.82 -33.23
C LEU A 348 10.80 -1.53 -34.03
N ILE A 349 12.00 -1.32 -34.58
CA ILE A 349 12.31 -0.14 -35.39
C ILE A 349 11.53 -0.15 -36.71
N VAL A 350 11.44 -1.30 -37.38
CA VAL A 350 10.68 -1.47 -38.63
C VAL A 350 9.18 -1.28 -38.39
N GLY A 351 8.64 -1.80 -37.28
CA GLY A 351 7.25 -1.59 -36.89
C GLY A 351 6.94 -0.11 -36.65
N LEU A 352 7.83 0.61 -35.98
CA LEU A 352 7.69 2.05 -35.73
C LEU A 352 7.75 2.87 -37.03
N ALA A 353 8.59 2.49 -37.99
CA ALA A 353 8.66 3.13 -39.31
C ALA A 353 7.40 2.86 -40.16
N ILE A 354 6.86 1.64 -40.13
CA ILE A 354 5.62 1.28 -40.86
C ILE A 354 4.39 1.95 -40.24
N ALA A 355 4.40 2.23 -38.94
CA ALA A 355 3.31 2.92 -38.25
C ALA A 355 3.03 4.33 -38.80
N ILE A 356 4.00 4.94 -39.49
CA ILE A 356 3.87 6.25 -40.12
C ILE A 356 2.88 6.23 -41.31
N TRP A 357 2.78 5.11 -42.04
CA TRP A 357 1.87 4.96 -43.18
C TRP A 357 0.71 4.01 -42.93
N ARG A 358 0.87 3.00 -42.05
CA ARG A 358 -0.19 2.09 -41.63
C ARG A 358 -0.11 1.83 -40.13
N VAL A 359 -0.75 2.73 -39.38
CA VAL A 359 -0.73 2.79 -37.91
C VAL A 359 -0.98 1.42 -37.26
N LEU A 360 -2.07 0.74 -37.62
CA LEU A 360 -2.45 -0.52 -36.97
C LEU A 360 -1.44 -1.66 -37.18
N LEU A 361 -0.86 -1.75 -38.39
CA LEU A 361 0.10 -2.80 -38.74
C LEU A 361 1.47 -2.53 -38.09
N GLY A 362 1.91 -1.27 -38.08
CA GLY A 362 3.17 -0.88 -37.46
C GLY A 362 3.19 -1.08 -35.94
N VAL A 363 2.10 -0.74 -35.26
CA VAL A 363 1.96 -0.95 -33.81
C VAL A 363 2.01 -2.44 -33.45
N LEU A 364 1.36 -3.31 -34.24
CA LEU A 364 1.36 -4.76 -34.01
C LEU A 364 2.76 -5.38 -34.15
N ILE A 365 3.51 -4.94 -35.16
CA ILE A 365 4.90 -5.38 -35.38
C ILE A 365 5.82 -4.86 -34.26
N ALA A 366 5.61 -3.62 -33.79
CA ALA A 366 6.40 -3.04 -32.70
C ALA A 366 6.15 -3.74 -31.35
N ILE A 367 4.89 -4.07 -31.03
CA ILE A 367 4.55 -4.84 -29.82
C ILE A 367 5.20 -6.23 -29.85
N MET A 368 5.15 -6.91 -31.00
CA MET A 368 5.76 -8.23 -31.18
C MET A 368 7.30 -8.18 -31.04
N GLY A 369 7.96 -7.16 -31.61
CA GLY A 369 9.40 -6.93 -31.43
C GLY A 369 9.79 -6.66 -29.97
N GLY A 370 9.00 -5.84 -29.27
CA GLY A 370 9.19 -5.55 -27.84
C GLY A 370 9.00 -6.77 -26.93
N ALA A 371 8.02 -7.62 -27.25
CA ALA A 371 7.79 -8.88 -26.53
C ALA A 371 8.96 -9.86 -26.71
N LEU A 372 9.44 -10.04 -27.94
CA LEU A 372 10.59 -10.91 -28.24
C LEU A 372 11.87 -10.45 -27.53
N TYR A 373 12.13 -9.14 -27.52
CA TYR A 373 13.28 -8.57 -26.81
C TYR A 373 13.19 -8.78 -25.29
N SER A 374 12.00 -8.58 -24.71
CA SER A 374 11.76 -8.75 -23.28
C SER A 374 11.92 -10.21 -22.84
N VAL A 375 11.46 -11.16 -23.65
CA VAL A 375 11.65 -12.59 -23.42
C VAL A 375 13.14 -12.95 -23.46
N ALA A 376 13.90 -12.44 -24.44
CA ALA A 376 15.34 -12.68 -24.51
C ALA A 376 16.11 -12.10 -23.30
N LEU A 377 15.70 -10.94 -22.78
CA LEU A 377 16.26 -10.37 -21.55
C LEU A 377 15.93 -11.21 -20.32
N TYR A 378 14.70 -11.69 -20.22
CA TYR A 378 14.24 -12.53 -19.12
C TYR A 378 15.02 -13.85 -19.05
N PHE A 379 15.15 -14.56 -20.19
CA PHE A 379 15.93 -15.80 -20.26
C PHE A 379 17.43 -15.57 -20.05
N GLY A 380 17.98 -14.45 -20.53
CA GLY A 380 19.38 -14.10 -20.28
C GLY A 380 19.68 -13.89 -18.80
N ARG A 381 18.81 -13.17 -18.08
CA ARG A 381 18.93 -13.00 -16.61
C ARG A 381 18.77 -14.32 -15.86
N ARG A 382 17.94 -15.23 -16.35
CA ARG A 382 17.76 -16.56 -15.76
C ARG A 382 18.98 -17.45 -15.94
N LEU A 383 19.59 -17.45 -17.14
CA LEU A 383 20.83 -18.18 -17.40
C LEU A 383 22.01 -17.66 -16.56
N LEU A 384 22.09 -16.34 -16.37
CA LEU A 384 23.06 -15.71 -15.47
C LEU A 384 22.91 -16.16 -14.01
N ARG A 385 21.67 -16.33 -13.52
CA ARG A 385 21.42 -16.85 -12.16
C ARG A 385 21.82 -18.31 -12.03
N LEU A 386 21.54 -19.13 -13.04
CA LEU A 386 21.91 -20.55 -13.04
C LEU A 386 23.43 -20.73 -13.12
N ALA A 387 24.12 -19.94 -13.93
CA ALA A 387 25.60 -19.97 -14.00
C ALA A 387 26.25 -19.48 -12.69
N ALA A 388 25.66 -18.48 -12.02
CA ALA A 388 26.12 -18.03 -10.71
C ALA A 388 25.92 -19.10 -9.61
N GLU A 389 24.85 -19.89 -9.69
CA GLU A 389 24.57 -21.02 -8.79
C GLU A 389 25.51 -22.22 -9.05
N GLU A 390 25.90 -22.47 -10.30
CA GLU A 390 26.83 -23.54 -10.67
C GLU A 390 28.29 -23.23 -10.28
N HIS A 391 28.73 -21.98 -10.46
CA HIS A 391 30.02 -21.51 -9.96
C HIS A 391 30.11 -21.51 -8.42
N ALA A 392 28.99 -21.26 -7.72
CA ALA A 392 28.95 -21.39 -6.26
C ALA A 392 29.08 -22.86 -5.78
N SER A 393 28.69 -23.83 -6.61
CA SER A 393 28.73 -25.26 -6.28
C SER A 393 30.10 -25.92 -6.55
N GLN A 394 30.87 -25.46 -7.55
CA GLN A 394 32.18 -26.04 -7.87
C GLN A 394 33.32 -25.65 -6.92
N THR A 395 33.18 -24.56 -6.16
CA THR A 395 34.20 -24.10 -5.20
C THR A 395 34.28 -24.99 -3.94
N VAL A 396 33.40 -25.97 -3.78
CA VAL A 396 33.41 -26.95 -2.67
C VAL A 396 33.78 -28.34 -3.22
N THR A 397 35.01 -28.49 -3.71
CA THR A 397 35.61 -29.83 -3.88
C THR A 397 36.73 -29.96 -2.86
N VAL A 398 36.43 -30.57 -1.71
CA VAL A 398 37.37 -30.83 -0.62
C VAL A 398 38.37 -31.89 -1.04
N THR A 399 39.65 -31.53 -1.12
CA THR A 399 40.77 -32.47 -1.25
C THR A 399 40.93 -33.25 0.07
N PRO A 400 40.96 -34.60 0.08
CA PRO A 400 41.18 -35.35 1.30
C PRO A 400 42.68 -35.34 1.67
N ILE A 401 43.00 -34.85 2.87
CA ILE A 401 44.35 -34.95 3.47
C ILE A 401 44.46 -36.29 4.23
N PRO A 402 45.56 -37.06 4.08
CA PRO A 402 45.67 -38.40 4.63
C PRO A 402 45.85 -38.42 6.16
N ALA A 403 45.23 -39.41 6.80
CA ALA A 403 45.27 -39.65 8.24
C ALA A 403 46.68 -39.99 8.74
N ARG A 404 47.16 -39.26 9.76
CA ARG A 404 48.35 -39.62 10.55
C ARG A 404 47.95 -40.63 11.62
N THR A 405 48.49 -41.84 11.51
CA THR A 405 48.46 -42.90 12.52
C THR A 405 49.29 -42.48 13.74
N HIS A 406 48.65 -42.39 14.91
CA HIS A 406 49.34 -42.43 16.20
C HIS A 406 49.63 -43.89 16.55
N VAL A 407 50.91 -44.26 16.59
CA VAL A 407 51.37 -45.52 17.21
C VAL A 407 51.75 -45.19 18.65
N GLN A 408 51.09 -45.87 19.60
CA GLN A 408 51.53 -45.96 20.99
C GLN A 408 52.76 -46.88 21.07
N HIS A 409 53.83 -46.40 21.69
CA HIS A 409 54.60 -47.13 22.71
C HIS A 409 55.49 -46.16 23.49
#